data_AF-A0A239X0P6-F1
#
_entry.id   AF-A0A239X0P6-F1
#
_cell.length_a   1.000
_cell.length_b   1.000
_cell.length_c   1.000
_cell.angle_alpha   90.00
_cell.angle_beta   90.00
_cell.angle_gamma   90.00
#
_symmetry.space_group_name_H-M   'P 1'
#
loop_
_entity.id
_entity.type
_entity.pdbx_description
1 polymer ?
#
loop_
_entity_poly.entity_id
_entity_poly.type
_entity_poly.pdbx_seq_one_letter_code
_entity_poly.pdbx_strand_id
1 'polypeptide(L)'
;MRRTHKPFNLKPLIHAILITLMLLSLWVALFTTNENKTLREQNKALSERVEKLPEAFGGVGYISDKTETYIEVVGYGRFLITGAESQFLDKGDLAPQYILERGAH
;
A
#
# COMPACT_ATOMS: atom_id res chain seq x y z
N MET A 1 -62.42 -12.38 -43.23
CA MET A 1 -61.35 -11.36 -43.38
C MET A 1 -60.00 -12.03 -43.09
N ARG A 2 -59.21 -12.40 -44.11
CA ARG A 2 -57.90 -13.07 -43.91
C ARG A 2 -56.86 -12.01 -43.53
N ARG A 3 -56.29 -12.10 -42.32
CA ARG A 3 -55.15 -11.27 -41.89
C ARG A 3 -53.87 -11.87 -42.47
N THR A 4 -53.26 -11.18 -43.41
CA THR A 4 -51.91 -11.50 -43.91
C THR A 4 -50.88 -10.97 -42.92
N HIS A 5 -50.23 -11.85 -42.17
CA HIS A 5 -49.09 -11.49 -41.34
C HIS A 5 -47.84 -11.35 -42.23
N LYS A 6 -47.24 -10.15 -42.26
CA LYS A 6 -45.92 -9.94 -42.88
C LYS A 6 -44.86 -10.64 -42.02
N PRO A 7 -43.94 -11.44 -42.61
CA PRO A 7 -42.87 -12.06 -41.83
C PRO A 7 -41.93 -10.97 -41.31
N PHE A 8 -41.68 -10.99 -40.00
CA PHE A 8 -40.76 -10.08 -39.34
C PHE A 8 -39.32 -10.46 -39.71
N ASN A 9 -38.55 -9.54 -40.29
CA ASN A 9 -37.17 -9.81 -40.68
C ASN A 9 -36.26 -9.72 -39.44
N LEU A 10 -35.85 -10.87 -38.89
CA LEU A 10 -35.02 -10.95 -37.67
C LEU A 10 -33.55 -10.50 -37.88
N LYS A 11 -33.05 -10.47 -39.13
CA LYS A 11 -31.65 -10.14 -39.43
C LYS A 11 -31.20 -8.78 -38.86
N PRO A 12 -31.91 -7.66 -39.05
CA PRO A 12 -31.54 -6.37 -38.48
C PRO A 12 -31.57 -6.36 -36.94
N LEU A 13 -32.50 -7.10 -36.32
CA LEU A 13 -32.58 -7.21 -34.87
C LEU A 13 -31.33 -7.90 -34.29
N ILE A 14 -30.89 -8.99 -34.93
CA ILE A 14 -29.68 -9.73 -34.52
C ILE A 14 -28.43 -8.84 -34.67
N HIS A 15 -28.31 -8.07 -35.75
CA HIS A 15 -27.20 -7.14 -35.94
C HIS A 15 -27.19 -6.02 -34.90
N ALA A 16 -28.36 -5.46 -34.56
CA ALA A 16 -28.46 -4.45 -33.52
C ALA A 16 -28.02 -4.98 -32.15
N ILE A 17 -28.41 -6.21 -31.79
CA ILE A 17 -27.98 -6.88 -30.55
C ILE A 17 -26.47 -7.12 -30.53
N LEU A 18 -25.87 -7.52 -31.65
CA LEU A 18 -24.42 -7.74 -31.73
C LEU A 18 -23.64 -6.42 -31.57
N ILE A 19 -24.13 -5.33 -32.17
CA ILE A 19 -23.52 -4.00 -32.05
C ILE A 19 -23.60 -3.49 -30.60
N THR A 20 -24.74 -3.64 -29.93
CA THR A 20 -24.90 -3.21 -28.54
C THR A 20 -24.00 -3.99 -27.59
N LEU A 21 -23.85 -5.31 -27.80
CA LEU A 21 -22.92 -6.13 -27.02
C LEU A 21 -21.46 -5.72 -27.23
N MET A 22 -21.05 -5.41 -28.46
CA MET A 22 -19.69 -4.92 -28.74
C MET A 22 -19.43 -3.58 -28.04
N LEU A 23 -20.35 -2.63 -28.13
CA LEU A 23 -20.20 -1.32 -27.47
C LEU A 23 -20.14 -1.46 -25.94
N LEU A 24 -20.95 -2.34 -25.36
CA LEU A 24 -20.92 -2.62 -23.92
C LEU A 24 -19.57 -3.20 -23.50
N SER A 25 -19.05 -4.18 -24.26
CA SER A 25 -17.76 -4.79 -23.97
C SER A 25 -16.60 -3.79 -24.05
N LEU A 26 -16.65 -2.87 -25.04
CA LEU A 26 -15.65 -1.81 -25.19
C LEU A 26 -15.72 -0.81 -24.03
N TRP A 27 -16.93 -0.43 -23.62
CA TRP A 27 -17.13 0.49 -22.50
C TRP A 27 -16.60 -0.10 -21.18
N VAL A 28 -16.93 -1.36 -20.89
CA VAL A 28 -16.41 -2.07 -19.72
C VAL A 28 -14.89 -2.16 -19.75
N ALA A 29 -14.29 -2.52 -20.90
CA ALA A 29 -12.84 -2.60 -21.03
C ALA A 29 -12.15 -1.25 -20.77
N LEU A 30 -12.69 -0.15 -21.31
CA LEU A 30 -12.17 1.20 -21.08
C LEU A 30 -12.29 1.62 -19.61
N PHE A 31 -13.43 1.34 -18.98
CA PHE A 31 -13.67 1.64 -17.58
C PHE A 31 -12.69 0.89 -16.66
N THR A 32 -12.58 -0.43 -16.83
CA THR A 32 -11.66 -1.28 -16.05
C THR A 32 -10.20 -0.89 -16.26
N THR A 33 -9.81 -0.49 -17.47
CA THR A 33 -8.44 -0.03 -17.75
C THR A 33 -8.12 1.28 -17.01
N ASN A 34 -9.08 2.21 -16.97
CA ASN A 34 -8.92 3.47 -16.28
C ASN A 34 -8.83 3.29 -14.75
N GLU A 35 -9.71 2.45 -14.18
CA GLU A 35 -9.66 2.12 -12.74
C GLU A 35 -8.38 1.37 -12.37
N ASN A 36 -7.91 0.44 -13.22
CA ASN A 36 -6.64 -0.23 -12.98
C ASN A 36 -5.45 0.73 -13.02
N LYS A 37 -5.50 1.76 -13.86
CA LYS A 37 -4.44 2.78 -13.91
C LYS A 37 -4.43 3.60 -12.63
N THR A 38 -5.58 4.08 -12.16
CA THR A 38 -5.66 4.83 -10.90
C THR A 38 -5.29 3.99 -9.69
N LEU A 39 -5.73 2.73 -9.61
CA LEU A 39 -5.32 1.78 -8.56
C LEU A 39 -3.82 1.52 -8.57
N ARG A 40 -3.21 1.41 -9.75
CA ARG A 40 -1.76 1.21 -9.88
C ARG A 40 -0.96 2.43 -9.44
N GLU A 41 -1.42 3.63 -9.75
CA GLU A 41 -0.82 4.88 -9.27
C GLU A 41 -0.94 5.02 -7.75
N GLN A 42 -2.12 4.71 -7.18
CA GLN A 42 -2.33 4.71 -5.74
C GLN A 42 -1.46 3.67 -5.01
N ASN A 43 -1.36 2.45 -5.55
CA ASN A 43 -0.49 1.42 -4.99
C ASN A 43 0.99 1.79 -5.06
N LYS A 44 1.43 2.43 -6.15
CA LYS A 44 2.80 2.92 -6.28
C LYS A 44 3.09 4.00 -5.23
N ALA A 45 2.21 5.00 -5.10
CA ALA A 45 2.35 6.05 -4.09
C ALA A 45 2.34 5.50 -2.66
N LEU A 46 1.51 4.48 -2.39
CA LEU A 46 1.49 3.80 -1.09
C LEU A 46 2.78 3.02 -0.84
N SER A 47 3.27 2.29 -1.84
CA SER A 47 4.53 1.52 -1.74
C SER A 47 5.72 2.44 -1.48
N GLU A 48 5.82 3.56 -2.20
CA GLU A 48 6.87 4.57 -1.96
C GLU A 48 6.79 5.20 -0.57
N ARG A 49 5.58 5.35 -0.01
CA ARG A 49 5.41 5.81 1.38
C ARG A 49 5.88 4.74 2.36
N VAL A 50 5.44 3.49 2.18
CA VAL A 50 5.83 2.36 3.05
C VAL A 50 7.34 2.13 3.05
N GLU A 51 8.01 2.29 1.91
CA GLU A 51 9.47 2.17 1.79
C GLU A 51 10.21 3.28 2.55
N LYS A 52 9.66 4.49 2.60
CA LYS A 52 10.26 5.65 3.30
C LYS A 52 9.90 5.75 4.78
N LEU A 53 8.86 5.06 5.23
CA LEU A 53 8.50 5.01 6.65
C LEU A 53 9.66 4.50 7.55
N PRO A 54 10.35 3.38 7.26
CA PRO A 54 11.46 2.94 8.08
C PRO A 54 12.65 3.92 8.09
N GLU A 55 12.85 4.70 7.01
CA GLU A 55 13.89 5.75 6.99
C GLU A 55 13.53 6.94 7.87
N ALA A 56 12.24 7.31 7.94
CA ALA A 56 11.77 8.45 8.75
C ALA A 56 11.72 8.18 10.27
N PHE A 57 11.66 6.90 10.67
CA PHE A 57 11.62 6.49 12.08
C PHE A 57 12.94 5.89 12.59
N GLY A 58 13.96 5.80 11.73
CA GLY A 58 15.14 4.97 11.98
C GLY A 58 14.80 3.49 11.83
N GLY A 59 15.60 2.75 11.08
CA GLY A 59 15.39 1.33 10.86
C GLY A 59 15.43 0.50 12.15
N VAL A 60 15.26 -0.82 12.03
CA VAL A 60 15.46 -1.72 13.18
C VAL A 60 16.83 -1.48 13.80
N GLY A 61 16.89 -1.30 15.12
CA GLY A 61 18.11 -0.98 15.87
C GLY A 61 18.37 0.51 16.11
N TYR A 62 17.53 1.41 15.60
CA TYR A 62 17.65 2.84 15.87
C TYR A 62 16.88 3.26 17.12
N ILE A 63 17.36 4.30 17.81
CA ILE A 63 16.77 4.86 19.03
C ILE A 63 15.54 5.71 18.66
N SER A 64 14.34 5.23 18.98
CA SER A 64 13.08 5.94 18.76
C SER A 64 12.73 6.91 19.89
N ASP A 65 13.19 6.64 21.11
CA ASP A 65 12.96 7.49 22.28
C ASP A 65 14.11 7.41 23.29
N LYS A 66 14.33 8.49 24.04
CA LYS A 66 15.45 8.63 25.00
C LYS A 66 15.01 9.36 26.26
N THR A 67 15.42 8.82 27.40
CA THR A 67 15.38 9.47 28.70
C THR A 67 16.73 9.37 29.40
N GLU A 68 16.83 9.86 30.64
CA GLU A 68 18.03 9.71 31.46
C GLU A 68 18.27 8.26 31.94
N THR A 69 17.23 7.42 31.92
CA THR A 69 17.26 6.07 32.53
C THR A 69 16.93 4.94 31.56
N TYR A 70 16.38 5.24 30.38
CA TYR A 70 16.12 4.26 29.36
C TYR A 70 16.17 4.85 27.94
N ILE A 71 16.39 3.98 26.97
CA ILE A 71 16.14 4.23 25.54
C ILE A 71 15.11 3.23 25.01
N GLU A 72 14.40 3.62 23.97
CA GLU A 72 13.52 2.73 23.22
C GLU A 72 14.10 2.53 21.82
N VAL A 73 14.26 1.27 21.41
CA VAL A 73 14.91 0.89 20.17
C VAL A 73 13.92 0.17 19.26
N VAL A 74 13.81 0.65 18.02
CA VAL A 74 12.90 0.08 17.03
C VAL A 74 13.23 -1.39 16.80
N GLY A 75 12.24 -2.26 17.00
CA GLY A 75 12.35 -3.71 16.80
C GLY A 75 12.89 -4.52 17.99
N TYR A 76 13.44 -3.85 19.02
CA TYR A 76 14.01 -4.52 20.20
C TYR A 76 13.32 -4.12 21.51
N GLY A 77 12.65 -2.98 21.55
CA GLY A 77 11.92 -2.50 22.74
C GLY A 77 12.77 -1.60 23.62
N ARG A 78 12.50 -1.61 24.93
CA ARG A 78 13.08 -0.66 25.89
C ARG A 78 14.30 -1.24 26.59
N PHE A 79 15.37 -0.45 26.68
CA PHE A 79 16.60 -0.80 27.38
C PHE A 79 16.90 0.20 28.48
N LEU A 80 17.23 -0.32 29.66
CA LEU A 80 17.71 0.49 30.77
C LEU A 80 19.14 0.95 30.50
N ILE A 81 19.36 2.25 30.69
CA ILE A 81 20.67 2.89 30.55
C ILE A 81 20.99 3.70 31.80
N THR A 82 22.26 3.96 31.99
CA THR A 82 22.76 4.86 33.03
C THR A 82 22.73 6.31 32.55
N GLY A 83 22.74 7.25 33.49
CA GLY A 83 22.84 8.67 33.15
C GLY A 83 24.13 9.04 32.40
N ALA A 84 25.21 8.28 32.61
CA ALA A 84 26.46 8.47 31.85
C ALA A 84 26.28 8.01 30.38
N GLU A 85 25.63 6.87 30.15
CA GLU A 85 25.33 6.39 28.79
C GLU A 85 24.38 7.35 28.05
N SER A 86 23.40 7.94 28.75
CA SER A 86 22.43 8.88 28.16
C SER A 86 23.10 10.11 27.54
N GLN A 87 24.30 10.50 28.01
CA GLN A 87 25.02 11.65 27.45
C GLN A 87 25.59 11.39 26.05
N PHE A 88 25.71 10.13 25.64
CA PHE A 88 26.34 9.73 24.37
C PHE A 88 25.37 9.12 23.36
N LEU A 89 24.07 9.13 23.67
CA LEU A 89 23.03 8.50 22.85
C LEU A 89 22.01 9.56 22.48
N ASP A 90 21.63 9.70 21.22
CA ASP A 90 20.54 10.57 20.82
C ASP A 90 19.46 9.84 20.02
N LYS A 91 18.27 10.45 19.99
CA LYS A 91 17.16 9.93 19.20
C LYS A 91 17.52 9.98 17.73
N GLY A 92 17.31 8.86 17.04
CA GLY A 92 17.71 8.68 15.64
C GLY A 92 19.11 8.11 15.46
N ASP A 93 19.88 7.90 16.54
CA ASP A 93 21.14 7.16 16.46
C ASP A 93 20.91 5.65 16.41
N LEU A 94 21.89 4.92 15.89
CA LEU A 94 21.94 3.47 15.97
C LEU A 94 22.29 3.05 17.40
N ALA A 95 21.47 2.21 18.02
CA ALA A 95 21.70 1.73 19.37
C ALA A 95 23.01 0.91 19.40
N PRO A 96 23.94 1.22 20.33
CA PRO A 96 25.17 0.45 20.45
C PRO A 96 24.89 -1.03 20.76
N GLN A 97 25.66 -1.91 20.13
CA GLN A 97 25.45 -3.35 20.23
C GLN A 97 25.50 -3.88 21.66
N TYR A 98 26.38 -3.32 22.52
CA TYR A 98 26.48 -3.71 23.92
C TYR A 98 25.20 -3.44 24.74
N ILE A 99 24.35 -2.51 24.30
CA ILE A 99 23.04 -2.26 24.93
C ILE A 99 22.04 -3.33 24.48
N LEU A 100 22.04 -3.68 23.20
CA LEU A 100 21.16 -4.69 22.63
C LEU A 100 21.43 -6.09 23.22
N GLU A 101 22.70 -6.43 23.40
CA GLU A 101 23.11 -7.71 24.00
C GLU A 101 22.72 -7.79 25.49
N ARG A 102 22.60 -6.66 26.19
CA ARG A 102 22.21 -6.62 27.61
C ARG A 102 20.77 -7.09 27.85
N GLY A 103 19.87 -6.88 26.88
CA GLY A 103 18.47 -7.29 26.96
C GLY A 103 18.18 -8.69 26.40
N ALA A 104 19.19 -9.39 25.86
CA ALA A 104 19.03 -10.70 25.22
C ALA A 104 19.12 -11.89 26.20
N HIS A 105 19.11 -11.63 27.52
CA HIS A 105 19.21 -12.62 28.59
C HIS A 105 17.89 -12.84 29.32
#